data_AF-A0A0V1AGY0-F1
#
_entry.id   AF-A0A0V1AGY0-F1
#
_cell.length_a   1.000
_cell.length_b   1.000
_cell.length_c   1.000
_cell.angle_alpha   90.00
_cell.angle_beta   90.00
_cell.angle_gamma   90.00
#
_symmetry.space_group_name_H-M   'P 1'
#
loop_
_entity.id
_entity.type
_entity.pdbx_description
1 polymer ?
#
loop_
_entity_poly.entity_id
_entity_poly.type
_entity_poly.pdbx_seq_one_letter_code
_entity_poly.pdbx_strand_id
1 'polypeptide(L)' 'MEYQQVTALSADDLSQTHLIRLHMNTGSAEPIKMPPRRPPQHQKEEVRCLMEDMQHRKVVEPSSNLWGAAVVSVK' A
#
# COMPACT_ATOMS: atom_id res chain seq x y z
N MET A 1 -8.92 -28.70 10.65
CA MET A 1 -9.25 -27.85 9.48
C MET A 1 -8.01 -27.79 8.62
N GLU A 2 -8.01 -28.50 7.49
CA GLU A 2 -6.80 -28.88 6.74
C GLU A 2 -6.24 -27.75 5.83
N TYR A 3 -7.02 -26.69 5.57
CA TYR A 3 -6.69 -25.64 4.59
C TYR A 3 -6.75 -24.21 5.13
N GLN A 4 -6.74 -24.03 6.46
CA GLN A 4 -6.92 -22.71 7.09
C GLN A 4 -5.86 -21.66 6.68
N GLN A 5 -4.69 -22.12 6.23
CA GLN A 5 -3.57 -21.30 5.76
C GLN A 5 -3.66 -20.86 4.29
N VAL A 6 -4.64 -21.37 3.52
CA VAL A 6 -4.80 -21.07 2.08
C VAL A 6 -5.93 -20.06 1.83
N THR A 7 -6.84 -19.91 2.79
CA THR A 7 -8.00 -19.01 2.68
C THR A 7 -7.87 -17.87 3.68
N ALA A 8 -7.98 -16.62 3.22
CA ALA A 8 -8.20 -15.48 4.10
C ALA A 8 -9.61 -15.58 4.71
N LEU A 9 -9.72 -15.60 6.03
CA LEU A 9 -10.96 -15.71 6.79
C LEU A 9 -11.36 -14.39 7.46
N SER A 10 -10.40 -13.47 7.63
CA SER A 10 -10.58 -12.10 8.10
C SER A 10 -9.97 -11.09 7.13
N ALA A 11 -10.42 -9.84 7.21
CA ALA A 11 -9.77 -8.70 6.54
C ALA A 11 -8.34 -8.44 7.07
N ASP A 12 -8.02 -8.95 8.26
CA ASP A 12 -6.69 -8.86 8.86
C ASP A 12 -5.71 -9.86 8.25
N ASP A 13 -6.22 -10.95 7.66
CA ASP A 13 -5.40 -12.04 7.14
C ASP A 13 -4.62 -11.57 5.90
N LEU A 14 -3.31 -11.47 6.06
CA LEU A 14 -2.39 -11.24 4.95
C LEU A 14 -1.69 -12.54 4.58
N SER A 15 -1.64 -12.82 3.28
CA SER A 15 -0.77 -13.86 2.73
C SER A 15 0.52 -13.23 2.22
N GLN A 16 1.66 -13.81 2.61
CA GLN A 16 2.97 -13.43 2.09
C GLN A 16 3.76 -14.69 1.75
N THR A 17 4.41 -14.70 0.60
CA THR A 17 5.33 -15.78 0.22
C THR A 17 6.70 -15.20 -0.16
N HIS A 18 7.76 -15.97 0.03
CA HIS A 18 9.12 -15.57 -0.37
C HIS A 18 9.56 -16.19 -1.70
N LEU A 19 8.64 -16.78 -2.45
CA LEU A 19 8.93 -17.49 -3.69
C LEU A 19 9.40 -16.55 -4.81
N ILE A 20 8.82 -15.35 -4.89
CA ILE A 20 9.11 -14.38 -5.95
C ILE A 20 9.21 -12.99 -5.31
N ARG A 21 10.21 -12.21 -5.75
CA ARG A 21 10.25 -10.76 -5.55
C ARG A 21 10.07 -10.09 -6.90
N LEU A 22 9.08 -9.22 -7.02
CA LEU A 22 8.79 -8.52 -8.27
C LEU A 22 9.87 -7.46 -8.53
N HIS A 23 10.51 -7.51 -9.69
CA HIS A 23 11.36 -6.45 -10.21
C HIS A 23 10.60 -5.69 -11.30
N MET A 24 10.44 -4.38 -11.14
CA MET A 24 9.81 -3.53 -12.16
C MET A 24 10.89 -2.92 -13.05
N ASN A 25 10.95 -3.35 -14.32
CA ASN A 25 11.82 -2.74 -15.32
C ASN A 25 11.14 -1.51 -15.95
N THR A 26 11.63 -0.32 -15.61
CA THR A 26 11.10 0.95 -16.12
C THR A 26 11.69 1.37 -17.47
N GLY A 27 12.67 0.63 -18.01
CA GLY A 27 13.32 0.95 -19.28
C GLY A 27 13.91 2.36 -19.28
N SER A 28 13.52 3.18 -20.27
CA SER A 28 13.93 4.58 -20.40
C SER A 28 12.94 5.57 -19.77
N ALA A 29 11.94 5.11 -19.02
CA ALA A 29 10.96 6.00 -18.39
C ALA A 29 11.60 6.76 -17.22
N GLU A 30 11.48 8.09 -17.25
CA GLU A 30 11.94 8.95 -16.18
C GLU A 30 10.95 8.95 -15.00
N PRO A 31 11.45 9.09 -13.74
CA PRO A 31 10.58 9.18 -12.58
C PRO A 31 9.63 10.36 -12.60
N ILE A 32 8.35 10.10 -12.29
CA ILE A 32 7.33 11.13 -12.14
C ILE A 32 6.89 11.19 -10.68
N LYS A 33 7.04 12.38 -10.07
CA LYS A 33 6.57 12.66 -8.71
C LYS A 33 5.41 13.64 -8.73
N MET A 34 4.19 13.11 -8.63
CA MET A 34 3.01 13.94 -8.49
C MET A 34 2.96 14.61 -7.12
N PRO A 35 2.50 15.86 -7.02
CA PRO A 35 2.29 16.52 -5.74
C PRO A 35 1.22 15.78 -4.92
N PRO A 36 1.39 15.66 -3.59
CA PRO A 36 0.38 15.03 -2.74
C PRO A 36 -0.96 15.78 -2.81
N ARG A 37 -2.06 15.03 -2.88
CA ARG A 37 -3.41 15.59 -2.78
C ARG A 37 -3.83 15.65 -1.31
N ARG A 38 -4.37 16.79 -0.88
CA ARG A 38 -4.93 16.95 0.46
C ARG A 38 -6.28 16.21 0.57
N PRO A 39 -6.45 15.26 1.50
CA PRO A 39 -7.75 14.63 1.71
C PRO A 39 -8.76 15.63 2.31
N PRO A 40 -10.08 15.47 2.02
CA PRO A 40 -11.14 16.22 2.67
C PRO A 40 -11.05 16.14 4.19
N GLN A 41 -11.50 17.19 4.89
CA GLN A 41 -11.31 17.28 6.34
C GLN A 41 -11.95 16.11 7.10
N HIS A 42 -13.13 15.65 6.69
CA HIS A 42 -13.83 14.54 7.32
C HIS A 42 -13.16 13.17 7.09
N GLN A 43 -12.27 13.05 6.10
CA GLN A 43 -11.53 11.82 5.76
C GLN A 43 -10.09 11.81 6.25
N LYS A 44 -9.58 12.94 6.77
CA LYS A 44 -8.17 13.05 7.20
C LYS A 44 -7.77 11.99 8.22
N GLU A 45 -8.62 11.78 9.21
CA GLU A 45 -8.38 10.84 10.29
C GLU A 45 -8.40 9.40 9.78
N GLU A 46 -9.42 9.06 8.98
CA GLU A 46 -9.56 7.74 8.35
C GLU A 46 -8.35 7.39 7.48
N VAL A 47 -7.91 8.31 6.61
CA VAL A 47 -6.73 8.12 5.76
C VAL A 47 -5.47 7.92 6.61
N ARG A 48 -5.34 8.64 7.73
CA ARG A 48 -4.21 8.46 8.65
C ARG A 48 -4.23 7.06 9.27
N CYS A 49 -5.35 6.64 9.85
CA CYS A 49 -5.49 5.32 10.48
C CYS A 49 -5.20 4.18 9.49
N LEU A 50 -5.68 4.29 8.24
CA LEU A 50 -5.40 3.31 7.20
C LEU A 50 -3.90 3.24 6.85
N MET A 51 -3.22 4.39 6.78
CA MET A 51 -1.77 4.42 6.53
C MET A 51 -0.97 3.85 7.69
N GLU A 52 -1.40 4.07 8.93
CA GLU A 52 -0.78 3.50 10.13
C GLU A 52 -0.99 1.98 10.20
N ASP A 53 -2.20 1.49 9.89
CA ASP A 53 -2.50 0.06 9.80
C ASP A 53 -1.65 -0.65 8.74
N MET A 54 -1.59 -0.09 7.52
CA MET A 54 -0.80 -0.68 6.44
C MET A 54 0.71 -0.71 6.75
N GLN A 55 1.23 0.29 7.47
CA GLN A 55 2.61 0.29 7.95
C GLN A 55 2.82 -0.76 9.05
N HIS A 56 1.91 -0.85 10.01
CA HIS A 56 1.96 -1.84 11.09
C HIS A 56 1.98 -3.27 10.53
N ARG A 57 1.14 -3.52 9.52
CA ARG A 57 1.02 -4.80 8.79
C ARG A 57 2.15 -5.03 7.77
N LYS A 58 3.09 -4.09 7.62
CA LYS A 58 4.25 -4.15 6.70
C LYS A 58 3.86 -4.29 5.22
N VAL A 59 2.68 -3.78 4.85
CA VAL A 59 2.24 -3.71 3.45
C VAL A 59 2.88 -2.52 2.73
N VAL A 60 3.12 -1.42 3.46
CA VAL A 60 3.78 -0.21 2.96
C VAL A 60 4.91 0.21 3.89
N GLU A 61 5.89 0.94 3.36
CA GLU A 61 7.02 1.48 4.11
C GLU A 61 7.35 2.91 3.66
N PRO A 62 7.93 3.74 4.54
CA PRO A 62 8.47 5.03 4.14
C PRO A 62 9.56 4.87 3.07
N SER A 63 9.50 5.67 2.00
CA SER A 63 10.54 5.67 0.97
C SER A 63 10.87 7.11 0.52
N SER A 64 12.08 7.28 0.02
CA SER A 64 12.59 8.54 -0.56
C SER A 64 12.64 8.47 -2.09
N ASN A 65 11.78 7.65 -2.72
CA ASN A 65 11.81 7.43 -4.17
C ASN A 65 11.41 8.69 -4.97
N LEU A 66 11.84 8.70 -6.23
CA LEU A 66 11.52 9.77 -7.19
C LEU A 66 10.18 9.53 -7.92
N TRP A 67 9.52 8.41 -7.64
CA TRP A 67 8.20 8.04 -8.19
C TRP A 67 7.13 8.31 -7.15
N GLY A 68 6.09 9.07 -7.47
CA GLY A 68 5.04 9.38 -6.52
C GLY A 68 3.71 9.59 -7.19
N ALA A 69 2.67 8.96 -6.67
CA ALA A 69 1.28 9.20 -7.04
C ALA A 69 0.49 9.75 -5.84
N ALA A 70 -0.53 10.56 -6.11
CA ALA A 70 -1.38 11.13 -5.07
C ALA A 70 -2.41 10.11 -4.58
N VAL A 71 -2.58 10.01 -3.27
CA VAL A 71 -3.65 9.21 -2.66
C VAL A 71 -4.98 9.94 -2.82
N VAL A 72 -6.02 9.19 -3.20
CA VAL A 72 -7.39 9.69 -3.39
C VAL A 72 -8.36 8.81 -2.62
N SER A 73 -9.20 9.43 -1.80
CA SER A 73 -10.29 8.77 -1.10
C SER A 73 -11.48 8.60 -2.02
N VAL A 74 -12.06 7.39 -2.05
CA VAL A 74 -13.28 7.03 -2.78
C VAL A 74 -14.38 6.66 -1.78
N LYS A 75 -15.62 6.57 -2.25
CA LYS A 75 -16.77 6.11 -1.48
C LYS A 75 -17.21 4.75 -1.97
#